data_AF-A0A1G0YS21-F1
#
_entry.id   AF-A0A1G0YS21-F1
#
_cell.length_a   1.000
_cell.length_b   1.000
_cell.length_c   1.000
_cell.angle_alpha   90.00
_cell.angle_beta   90.00
_cell.angle_gamma   90.00
#
_symmetry.space_group_name_H-M   'P 1'
#
loop_
_entity.id
_entity.type
_entity.pdbx_description
1 polymer ?
#
loop_
_entity_poly.entity_id
_entity_poly.type
_entity_poly.pdbx_seq_one_letter_code
_entity_poly.pdbx_strand_id
1 'polypeptide(L)' 'MNENQIKLTAISIPDLAKLLKHAGSAHASEDAIRQDIEKGAPVNHDGTINLVHYAAWLIKEVGIDAN' A
#
# COMPACT_ATOMS: atom_id res chain seq x y z
N MET A 1 -1.85 24.04 14.54
CA MET A 1 -1.12 23.77 13.28
C MET A 1 -0.88 22.27 13.18
N ASN A 2 -1.70 21.52 12.45
CA ASN A 2 -1.40 20.14 12.06
C ASN A 2 -2.25 19.71 10.86
N GLU A 3 -2.04 20.40 9.73
CA GLU A 3 -2.74 20.15 8.46
C GLU A 3 -2.12 18.99 7.64
N ASN A 4 -1.27 18.15 8.24
CA ASN A 4 -0.66 17.00 7.56
C ASN A 4 -1.26 15.66 8.00
N GLN A 5 -2.58 15.61 8.17
CA GLN A 5 -3.30 14.35 8.35
C GLN A 5 -3.33 13.63 6.99
N ILE A 6 -2.22 13.01 6.58
CA ILE A 6 -2.27 11.97 5.55
C ILE A 6 -3.30 10.97 6.05
N LYS A 7 -4.43 10.86 5.35
CA LYS A 7 -5.46 9.88 5.68
C LYS A 7 -4.87 8.52 5.32
N LEU A 8 -4.22 7.88 6.29
CA LEU A 8 -3.62 6.54 6.13
C LEU A 8 -4.66 5.50 5.67
N THR A 9 -5.94 5.79 5.88
CA THR A 9 -7.07 4.96 5.47
C THR A 9 -7.49 5.15 4.00
N ALA A 10 -7.00 6.19 3.32
CA ALA A 10 -7.33 6.52 1.93
C ALA A 10 -6.15 7.25 1.26
N ILE A 11 -5.20 6.46 0.72
CA ILE A 11 -4.03 6.93 -0.02
C ILE A 11 -4.16 6.51 -1.49
N SER A 12 -3.90 7.43 -2.42
CA SER A 12 -3.86 7.09 -3.85
C SER A 12 -2.64 6.23 -4.19
N ILE A 13 -2.76 5.32 -5.15
CA ILE A 13 -1.65 4.45 -5.64
C ILE A 13 -0.30 5.19 -5.81
N PRO A 14 -0.22 6.34 -6.52
CA PRO A 14 1.05 7.05 -6.70
C PRO A 14 1.61 7.63 -5.40
N ASP A 15 0.76 7.98 -4.44
CA ASP A 15 1.18 8.50 -3.14
C ASP A 15 1.65 7.35 -2.23
N LEU A 16 0.97 6.19 -2.28
CA LEU A 16 1.38 4.98 -1.57
C LEU A 16 2.76 4.51 -2.04
N ALA A 17 3.02 4.50 -3.36
CA ALA A 17 4.32 4.15 -3.91
C ALA A 17 5.43 5.09 -3.39
N LYS A 18 5.16 6.40 -3.37
CA LYS A 18 6.11 7.39 -2.84
C LYS A 18 6.34 7.23 -1.34
N LEU A 19 5.29 6.95 -0.57
CA LEU A 19 5.38 6.74 0.87
C LEU A 19 6.22 5.50 1.19
N LEU A 20 5.95 4.39 0.51
CA LEU A 20 6.68 3.14 0.70
C LEU A 20 8.14 3.27 0.24
N LYS A 21 8.42 3.96 -0.87
CA LYS A 21 9.80 4.28 -1.27
C LYS A 21 10.52 5.10 -0.21
N HIS A 22 9.89 6.14 0.34
CA HIS A 22 10.46 6.93 1.42
C HIS A 22 10.68 6.12 2.71
N ALA A 23 9.80 5.15 2.98
CA ALA A 23 9.93 4.25 4.13
C ALA A 23 11.04 3.19 3.97
N GLY A 24 11.73 3.15 2.82
CA GLY A 24 12.83 2.22 2.55
C GLY A 24 12.46 1.02 1.67
N SER A 25 11.20 0.92 1.20
CA SER A 25 10.79 -0.11 0.24
C SER A 25 11.18 0.30 -1.18
N ALA A 26 12.42 0.03 -1.58
CA ALA A 26 12.95 0.37 -2.89
C ALA A 26 12.13 -0.23 -4.06
N HIS A 27 11.49 -1.39 -3.84
CA HIS A 27 10.67 -2.08 -4.84
C HIS A 27 9.26 -1.47 -4.98
N ALA A 28 8.77 -0.71 -3.99
CA ALA A 28 7.40 -0.22 -3.98
C ALA A 28 7.18 0.86 -5.05
N SER A 29 6.76 0.42 -6.24
CA SER A 29 6.40 1.29 -7.36
C SER A 29 4.91 1.14 -7.65
N GLU A 30 4.34 2.06 -8.41
CA GLU A 30 2.93 1.96 -8.81
C GLU A 30 2.61 0.64 -9.51
N ASP A 31 3.57 0.12 -10.29
CA ASP A 31 3.46 -1.17 -10.96
C ASP A 31 3.34 -2.32 -9.95
N ALA A 32 4.21 -2.35 -8.93
CA ALA A 32 4.14 -3.35 -7.86
C ALA A 32 2.80 -3.30 -7.11
N ILE A 33 2.32 -2.09 -6.79
CA ILE A 33 1.00 -1.92 -6.14
C ILE A 33 -0.14 -2.37 -7.06
N ARG A 34 -0.06 -2.12 -8.37
CA ARG A 34 -1.05 -2.64 -9.33
C ARG A 34 -1.03 -4.16 -9.38
N GLN A 35 0.15 -4.78 -9.40
CA GLN A 35 0.28 -6.24 -9.32
C GLN A 35 -0.29 -6.78 -8.00
N ASP A 36 -0.11 -6.08 -6.89
CA ASP A 36 -0.71 -6.45 -5.61
C ASP A 36 -2.25 -6.39 -5.67
N ILE A 37 -2.81 -5.35 -6.30
CA ILE A 37 -4.27 -5.24 -6.53
C ILE A 37 -4.76 -6.40 -7.39
N GLU A 38 -4.04 -6.77 -8.45
CA GLU A 38 -4.38 -7.92 -9.29
C GLU A 38 -4.32 -9.26 -8.52
N LYS A 39 -3.40 -9.38 -7.55
CA LYS A 39 -3.34 -10.52 -6.62
C LYS A 39 -4.46 -10.49 -5.56
N GLY A 40 -5.23 -9.42 -5.49
CA GLY A 40 -6.36 -9.27 -4.56
C GLY A 40 -6.07 -8.39 -3.35
N ALA A 41 -5.10 -7.46 -3.44
CA ALA A 41 -4.90 -6.47 -2.39
C ALA A 41 -6.16 -5.62 -2.17
N PRO A 42 -6.49 -5.30 -0.91
CA PRO A 42 -7.71 -4.56 -0.57
C PRO A 42 -7.62 -3.10 -1.05
N VAL A 43 -8.53 -2.74 -1.95
CA VAL A 43 -8.73 -1.37 -2.46
C VAL A 43 -10.05 -0.82 -1.92
N ASN A 44 -10.07 0.45 -1.53
CA ASN A 44 -11.31 1.13 -1.15
C ASN A 44 -12.18 1.34 -2.40
N HIS A 45 -13.49 1.47 -2.19
CA HIS A 45 -14.46 1.71 -3.26
C HIS A 45 -14.20 3.00 -4.06
N ASP A 46 -13.53 3.98 -3.44
CA ASP A 46 -13.13 5.26 -4.04
C ASP A 46 -11.89 5.14 -4.96
N GLY A 47 -11.25 3.96 -5.02
CA GLY A 47 -10.01 3.74 -5.78
C GLY A 47 -8.74 4.10 -5.01
N THR A 48 -8.85 4.51 -3.75
CA THR A 48 -7.74 4.69 -2.81
C THR A 48 -7.42 3.40 -2.07
N ILE A 49 -6.24 3.32 -1.45
CA ILE A 49 -5.80 2.17 -0.66
C ILE A 49 -5.74 2.57 0.81
N ASN A 50 -6.23 1.69 1.66
CA ASN A 50 -6.03 1.81 3.11
C ASN A 50 -4.69 1.16 3.47
N LEU A 51 -3.73 1.96 3.94
CA LEU A 51 -2.37 1.52 4.27
C LEU A 51 -2.36 0.38 5.29
N VAL A 52 -3.25 0.41 6.28
CA VAL A 52 -3.29 -0.62 7.33
C VAL A 52 -3.74 -1.96 6.75
N HIS A 53 -4.78 -1.94 5.91
CA HIS A 53 -5.25 -3.14 5.22
C HIS A 53 -4.23 -3.66 4.21
N TYR A 54 -3.59 -2.76 3.47
CA TYR A 54 -2.55 -3.12 2.52
C TYR A 54 -1.33 -3.71 3.21
N ALA A 55 -0.88 -3.13 4.33
CA ALA A 55 0.21 -3.68 5.14
C ALA A 55 -0.15 -5.06 5.72
N ALA A 56 -1.38 -5.25 6.21
CA ALA A 56 -1.85 -6.54 6.70
C ALA A 56 -1.88 -7.60 5.59
N TRP A 57 -2.31 -7.22 4.39
CA TRP A 57 -2.27 -8.10 3.22
C TRP A 57 -0.83 -8.41 2.79
N LEU A 58 0.06 -7.42 2.78
CA LEU A 58 1.50 -7.59 2.50
C LEU A 58 2.15 -8.57 3.47
N ILE A 59 1.88 -8.43 4.77
CA ILE A 59 2.40 -9.34 5.80
C ILE A 59 1.84 -10.76 5.58
N LYS A 60 0.58 -10.88 5.16
CA LYS A 60 0.02 -12.18 4.78
C LYS A 60 0.76 -12.75 3.57
N GLU A 61 0.98 -12.00 2.50
CA GLU A 61 1.64 -12.53 1.31
C GLU A 61 3.13 -12.83 1.52
N VAL A 62 3.87 -11.90 2.14
CA VAL A 62 5.30 -12.06 2.46
C VAL A 62 5.53 -13.08 3.60
N GLY A 63 4.52 -13.28 4.45
CA GLY A 63 4.55 -14.29 5.50
C GLY A 63 4.24 -15.71 5.00
N ILE A 64 3.75 -15.86 3.77
CA ILE A 64 3.37 -17.15 3.17
C ILE A 64 4.54 -17.76 2.36
N ASP A 65 5.60 -17.02 2.03
CA ASP A 65 6.78 -17.55 1.32
C ASP A 65 7.88 -18.14 2.21
N ALA A 66 7.66 -18.23 3.53
CA ALA A 66 8.52 -19.01 4.42
C ALA A 66 8.21 -20.53 4.32
N ASN A 67 8.47 -21.15 3.16
CA ASN A 67 8.58 -22.61 3.01
C ASN A 67 9.73 -22.99 2.07
#